data_AF-A0A7J7ELJ9-F1
#
_entry.id   AF-A0A7J7ELJ9-F1
#
_cell.length_a   1.000
_cell.length_b   1.000
_cell.length_c   1.000
_cell.angle_alpha   90.00
_cell.angle_beta   90.00
_cell.angle_gamma   90.00
#
_symmetry.space_group_name_H-M   'P 1'
#
loop_
_entity.id
_entity.type
_entity.pdbx_description
1 polymer ?
#
loop_
_entity_poly.entity_id
_entity_poly.type
_entity_poly.pdbx_seq_one_letter_code
_entity_poly.pdbx_strand_id
1 'polypeptide(L)'
;MSPFYPGSHPGKMAYHRKCIETVIEQLDKFKPEKDSPEQFLEAASTSLQTLSPQRQAFVVDVLSGCLEYRSLLAVVVDAFYVRDGRLCLWADYNLFEVICYLATFQLDELGFQLFCNIVKSQPLDKMRKFLRFFFNPLNLCSWIKDEWSLIYEMAHVKENWIDPLMRWQPKVQELINQLEGVLTNQPSLSKTKAKVTEPKEFNLTAPRPCTIPVLEPVPIMAKPRPVPRSTYQLPKEQQLLEMTKRYNRRKAEPNDDVPVKLNTAAILREGALFQRQVEKELQRVDQLVDGAGDFSEFLEWQKKMQAKAREEQLAAGECRRLQGKLSHEEAVLARQHLVQENKQKADQKKEEVMWPCGSG
;
A
#
# COMPACT_ATOMS: atom_id res chain seq x y z
N MET A 1 1.70 34.53 -27.24
CA MET A 1 1.89 33.30 -28.06
C MET A 1 1.85 32.11 -27.12
N SER A 2 0.69 31.49 -26.99
CA SER A 2 0.54 30.23 -26.23
C SER A 2 1.16 29.09 -27.03
N PRO A 3 1.94 28.18 -26.42
CA PRO A 3 2.43 27.02 -27.13
C PRO A 3 1.27 26.04 -27.31
N PHE A 4 0.95 25.82 -28.58
CA PHE A 4 0.00 24.84 -29.08
C PHE A 4 0.53 23.44 -28.72
N TYR A 5 -0.09 22.75 -27.77
CA TYR A 5 0.18 21.32 -27.53
C TYR A 5 -0.50 20.50 -28.64
N PRO A 6 0.23 19.72 -29.45
CA PRO A 6 -0.39 18.91 -30.47
C PRO A 6 -1.05 17.67 -29.83
N GLY A 7 -2.38 17.66 -29.86
CA GLY A 7 -3.20 16.47 -30.12
C GLY A 7 -3.13 15.30 -29.14
N SER A 8 -3.79 15.41 -27.98
CA SER A 8 -4.30 14.24 -27.26
C SER A 8 -5.82 14.34 -27.20
N HIS A 9 -6.52 13.55 -28.03
CA HIS A 9 -7.99 13.55 -28.03
C HIS A 9 -8.52 12.98 -26.71
N PRO A 10 -9.35 13.72 -25.95
CA PRO A 10 -9.85 13.31 -24.62
C PRO A 10 -10.51 11.93 -24.62
N GLY A 11 -11.19 11.56 -25.71
CA GLY A 11 -11.86 10.27 -25.87
C GLY A 11 -10.90 9.06 -25.91
N LYS A 12 -9.67 9.22 -26.41
CA LYS A 12 -8.70 8.11 -26.47
C LYS A 12 -8.13 7.79 -25.09
N MET A 13 -7.87 8.80 -24.27
CA MET A 13 -7.38 8.62 -22.90
C MET A 13 -8.42 7.91 -22.02
N ALA A 14 -9.71 8.24 -22.20
CA ALA A 14 -10.80 7.58 -21.48
C ALA A 14 -10.97 6.11 -21.88
N TYR A 15 -10.76 5.78 -23.16
CA TYR A 15 -10.81 4.39 -23.64
C TYR A 15 -9.75 3.52 -22.96
N HIS A 16 -8.48 3.94 -23.00
CA HIS A 16 -7.37 3.18 -22.42
C HIS A 16 -7.50 3.05 -20.91
N ARG A 17 -7.86 4.13 -20.21
CA ARG A 17 -8.13 4.08 -18.78
C ARG A 17 -9.14 2.99 -18.44
N LYS A 18 -10.28 2.99 -19.14
CA LYS A 18 -11.36 2.02 -18.88
C LYS A 18 -10.92 0.59 -19.17
N CYS A 19 -10.07 0.35 -20.17
CA CYS A 19 -9.51 -0.99 -20.42
C CYS A 19 -8.66 -1.47 -19.25
N ILE A 20 -7.74 -0.62 -18.76
CA ILE A 20 -6.85 -0.97 -17.65
C ILE A 20 -7.64 -1.17 -16.35
N GLU A 21 -8.62 -0.31 -16.07
CA GLU A 21 -9.53 -0.48 -14.92
C GLU A 21 -10.23 -1.85 -14.96
N THR A 22 -10.72 -2.26 -16.14
CA THR A 22 -11.34 -3.58 -16.29
C THR A 22 -10.34 -4.73 -16.06
N VAL A 23 -9.09 -4.62 -16.52
CA VAL A 23 -8.06 -5.64 -16.23
C VAL A 23 -7.80 -5.73 -14.72
N ILE A 24 -7.62 -4.58 -14.06
CA ILE A 24 -7.37 -4.51 -12.61
C ILE A 24 -8.53 -5.13 -11.82
N GLU A 25 -9.78 -4.80 -12.17
CA GLU A 25 -10.97 -5.36 -11.51
C GLU A 25 -11.06 -6.89 -11.65
N GLN A 26 -10.52 -7.48 -12.73
CA GLN A 26 -10.45 -8.93 -12.87
C GLN A 26 -9.29 -9.49 -12.05
N LEU A 27 -8.09 -8.90 -12.12
CA LEU A 27 -6.94 -9.31 -11.31
C LEU A 27 -7.24 -9.27 -9.79
N ASP A 28 -8.02 -8.29 -9.33
CA ASP A 28 -8.45 -8.18 -7.92
C ASP A 28 -9.30 -9.37 -7.46
N LYS A 29 -10.01 -10.02 -8.38
CA LYS A 29 -10.85 -11.19 -8.09
C LYS A 29 -10.06 -12.50 -8.08
N PHE A 30 -8.92 -12.53 -8.76
CA PHE A 30 -8.12 -13.73 -8.95
C PHE A 30 -7.39 -14.13 -7.66
N LYS A 31 -7.51 -15.40 -7.27
CA LYS A 31 -6.84 -15.98 -6.10
C LYS A 31 -5.88 -17.09 -6.53
N PRO A 32 -4.56 -16.88 -6.49
CA PRO A 32 -3.57 -17.84 -7.01
C PRO A 32 -3.60 -19.20 -6.31
N GLU A 33 -4.04 -19.25 -5.05
CA GLU A 33 -4.10 -20.49 -4.27
C GLU A 33 -5.30 -21.38 -4.62
N LYS A 34 -6.33 -20.81 -5.27
CA LYS A 34 -7.63 -21.47 -5.46
C LYS A 34 -8.05 -21.56 -6.92
N ASP A 35 -7.67 -20.57 -7.72
CA ASP A 35 -8.17 -20.42 -9.07
C ASP A 35 -7.12 -20.92 -10.08
N SER A 36 -7.55 -21.77 -11.02
CA SER A 36 -6.74 -22.09 -12.21
C SER A 36 -6.74 -20.86 -13.13
N PRO A 37 -5.57 -20.40 -13.63
CA PRO A 37 -5.48 -19.27 -14.55
C PRO A 37 -6.36 -19.46 -15.79
N GLU A 38 -6.40 -20.66 -16.35
CA GLU A 38 -7.15 -20.98 -17.57
C GLU A 38 -8.66 -20.89 -17.33
N GLN A 39 -9.14 -21.50 -16.25
CA GLN A 39 -10.57 -21.45 -15.90
C GLN A 39 -11.02 -20.03 -15.55
N PHE A 40 -10.15 -19.28 -14.88
CA PHE A 40 -10.40 -17.88 -14.55
C PHE A 40 -10.47 -17.01 -15.81
N LEU A 41 -9.56 -17.21 -16.76
CA LEU A 41 -9.56 -16.48 -18.04
C LEU A 41 -10.83 -16.73 -18.85
N GLU A 42 -11.30 -17.97 -18.93
CA GLU A 42 -12.56 -18.31 -19.62
C GLU A 42 -13.77 -17.64 -18.95
N ALA A 43 -13.83 -17.66 -17.63
CA ALA A 43 -14.88 -16.98 -16.86
C ALA A 43 -14.84 -15.46 -17.04
N ALA A 44 -13.64 -14.86 -16.99
CA ALA A 44 -13.43 -13.44 -17.22
C ALA A 44 -13.85 -13.06 -18.65
N SER A 45 -13.40 -13.80 -19.66
CA SER A 45 -13.77 -13.59 -21.07
C SER A 45 -15.28 -13.61 -21.27
N THR A 46 -15.96 -14.59 -20.66
CA THR A 46 -17.43 -14.69 -20.69
C THR A 46 -18.11 -13.48 -20.05
N SER A 47 -17.61 -13.02 -18.89
CA SER A 47 -18.16 -11.83 -18.21
C SER A 47 -17.98 -10.53 -19.01
N LEU A 48 -16.94 -10.48 -19.85
CA LEU A 48 -16.54 -9.30 -20.62
C LEU A 48 -17.16 -9.24 -22.02
N GLN A 49 -18.01 -10.19 -22.42
CA GLN A 49 -18.72 -10.22 -23.71
C GLN A 49 -19.61 -8.98 -23.96
N THR A 50 -19.93 -8.22 -22.91
CA THR A 50 -20.69 -6.96 -23.01
C THR A 50 -19.86 -5.79 -23.60
N LEU A 51 -18.54 -5.95 -23.69
CA LEU A 51 -17.64 -4.96 -24.26
C LEU A 51 -17.56 -5.08 -25.80
N SER A 52 -17.05 -4.05 -26.46
CA SER A 52 -16.77 -4.16 -27.90
C SER A 52 -15.69 -5.23 -28.16
N PRO A 53 -15.75 -5.97 -29.29
CA PRO A 53 -14.84 -7.08 -29.56
C PRO A 53 -13.35 -6.69 -29.47
N GLN A 54 -12.99 -5.53 -30.01
CA GLN A 54 -11.62 -5.00 -29.96
C GLN A 54 -11.14 -4.71 -28.53
N ARG A 55 -12.05 -4.24 -27.68
CA ARG A 55 -11.74 -3.91 -26.29
C ARG A 55 -11.64 -5.17 -25.44
N GLN A 56 -12.52 -6.14 -25.69
CA GLN A 56 -12.48 -7.44 -25.04
C GLN A 56 -11.18 -8.17 -25.35
N ALA A 57 -10.78 -8.26 -26.63
CA ALA A 57 -9.53 -8.88 -27.04
C ALA A 57 -8.33 -8.25 -26.30
N PHE A 58 -8.19 -6.93 -26.34
CA PHE A 58 -7.12 -6.24 -25.63
C PHE A 58 -7.10 -6.52 -24.12
N VAL A 59 -8.26 -6.51 -23.45
CA VAL A 59 -8.35 -6.77 -22.01
C VAL A 59 -7.98 -8.21 -21.68
N VAL A 60 -8.46 -9.17 -22.47
CA VAL A 60 -8.18 -10.60 -22.28
C VAL A 60 -6.71 -10.91 -22.54
N ASP A 61 -6.11 -10.34 -23.59
CA ASP A 61 -4.70 -10.53 -23.91
C ASP A 61 -3.80 -10.01 -22.78
N VAL A 62 -4.06 -8.79 -22.29
CA VAL A 62 -3.30 -8.21 -21.18
C VAL A 62 -3.50 -9.00 -19.89
N LEU A 63 -4.74 -9.42 -19.60
CA LEU A 63 -5.04 -10.24 -18.42
C LEU A 63 -4.30 -11.58 -18.47
N SER A 64 -4.35 -12.27 -19.63
CA SER A 64 -3.66 -13.53 -19.85
C SER A 64 -2.16 -13.39 -19.60
N GLY A 65 -1.53 -12.37 -20.17
CA GLY A 65 -0.12 -12.12 -19.96
C GLY A 65 0.25 -11.76 -18.52
N CYS A 66 -0.58 -11.00 -17.81
CA CYS A 66 -0.34 -10.71 -16.39
C CYS A 66 -0.39 -11.99 -15.53
N LEU A 67 -1.28 -12.93 -15.85
CA LEU A 67 -1.39 -14.20 -15.14
C LEU A 67 -0.22 -15.14 -15.46
N GLU A 68 0.19 -15.22 -16.72
CA GLU A 68 1.29 -16.07 -17.18
C GLU A 68 2.64 -15.64 -16.59
N TYR A 69 2.94 -14.34 -16.61
CA TYR A 69 4.23 -13.79 -16.16
C TYR A 69 4.21 -13.26 -14.72
N ARG A 70 3.20 -13.63 -13.93
CA ARG A 70 2.98 -13.08 -12.57
C ARG A 70 4.22 -13.11 -11.68
N SER A 71 4.94 -14.21 -11.64
CA SER A 71 6.14 -14.36 -10.79
C SER A 71 7.22 -13.35 -11.17
N LEU A 72 7.41 -13.13 -12.46
CA LEU A 72 8.37 -12.16 -13.00
C LEU A 72 7.96 -10.72 -12.71
N LEU A 73 6.67 -10.41 -12.88
CA LEU A 73 6.13 -9.07 -12.60
C LEU A 73 6.21 -8.76 -11.09
N ALA A 74 5.91 -9.74 -10.24
CA ALA A 74 5.97 -9.59 -8.78
C ALA A 74 7.36 -9.20 -8.30
N VAL A 75 8.45 -9.77 -8.87
CA VAL A 75 9.84 -9.37 -8.54
C VAL A 75 10.04 -7.86 -8.64
N VAL A 76 9.52 -7.23 -9.69
CA VAL A 76 9.68 -5.78 -9.92
C VAL A 76 8.75 -4.98 -9.01
N VAL A 77 7.49 -5.38 -8.93
CA VAL A 77 6.46 -4.63 -8.17
C VAL A 77 6.73 -4.71 -6.67
N ASP A 78 7.06 -5.88 -6.12
CA ASP A 78 7.40 -6.05 -4.70
C ASP A 78 8.63 -5.20 -4.33
N ALA A 79 9.68 -5.25 -5.15
CA ALA A 79 10.87 -4.44 -4.93
C ALA A 79 10.58 -2.93 -5.02
N PHE A 80 9.66 -2.52 -5.90
CA PHE A 80 9.19 -1.14 -5.96
C PHE A 80 8.55 -0.73 -4.63
N TYR A 81 7.63 -1.52 -4.08
CA TYR A 81 6.97 -1.20 -2.79
C TYR A 81 7.95 -1.13 -1.62
N VAL A 82 9.00 -1.95 -1.60
CA VAL A 82 10.03 -1.93 -0.54
C VAL A 82 10.90 -0.66 -0.61
N ARG A 83 11.24 -0.20 -1.82
CA ARG A 83 12.21 0.88 -2.04
C ARG A 83 11.54 2.25 -2.21
N ASP A 84 10.83 2.43 -3.33
CA ASP A 84 10.35 3.75 -3.80
C ASP A 84 8.83 3.94 -3.67
N GLY A 85 8.09 2.84 -3.55
CA GLY A 85 6.63 2.76 -3.57
C GLY A 85 5.95 2.89 -2.19
N ARG A 86 6.67 3.28 -1.12
CA ARG A 86 6.15 3.32 0.26
C ARG A 86 4.88 4.17 0.46
N LEU A 87 4.64 5.13 -0.44
CA LEU A 87 3.46 6.01 -0.42
C LEU A 87 2.34 5.53 -1.34
N CYS A 88 2.56 4.47 -2.11
CA CYS A 88 1.53 3.85 -2.95
C CYS A 88 0.67 2.92 -2.11
N LEU A 89 -0.61 2.84 -2.42
CA LEU A 89 -1.54 1.96 -1.71
C LEU A 89 -1.44 0.55 -2.29
N TRP A 90 -1.63 -0.47 -1.48
CA TRP A 90 -1.72 -1.86 -1.98
C TRP A 90 -2.81 -2.06 -3.05
N ALA A 91 -3.86 -1.23 -3.05
CA ALA A 91 -4.87 -1.22 -4.10
C ALA A 91 -4.31 -0.84 -5.49
N ASP A 92 -3.14 -0.20 -5.56
CA ASP A 92 -2.46 0.12 -6.82
C ASP A 92 -1.51 -1.00 -7.29
N TYR A 93 -1.40 -2.12 -6.56
CA TYR A 93 -0.45 -3.19 -6.89
C TYR A 93 -0.68 -3.74 -8.30
N ASN A 94 -1.92 -4.14 -8.60
CA ASN A 94 -2.31 -4.66 -9.90
C ASN A 94 -2.17 -3.62 -11.02
N LEU A 95 -2.28 -2.32 -10.72
CA LEU A 95 -1.98 -1.26 -11.69
C LEU A 95 -0.50 -1.29 -12.09
N PHE A 96 0.42 -1.39 -11.13
CA PHE A 96 1.85 -1.47 -11.43
C PHE A 96 2.22 -2.78 -12.14
N GLU A 97 1.58 -3.88 -11.79
CA GLU A 97 1.75 -5.17 -12.46
C GLU A 97 1.35 -5.09 -13.95
N VAL A 98 0.18 -4.53 -14.26
CA VAL A 98 -0.26 -4.33 -15.64
C VAL A 98 0.66 -3.40 -16.41
N ILE A 99 1.11 -2.29 -15.81
CA ILE A 99 2.05 -1.36 -16.47
C ILE A 99 3.42 -2.02 -16.69
N CYS A 100 3.89 -2.84 -15.75
CA CYS A 100 5.12 -3.61 -15.88
C CYS A 100 5.03 -4.62 -17.03
N TYR A 101 3.91 -5.34 -17.13
CA TYR A 101 3.64 -6.28 -18.22
C TYR A 101 3.64 -5.55 -19.57
N LEU A 102 2.89 -4.46 -19.67
CA LEU A 102 2.81 -3.69 -20.91
C LEU A 102 4.17 -3.13 -21.34
N ALA A 103 4.99 -2.68 -20.39
CA ALA A 103 6.32 -2.15 -20.66
C ALA A 103 7.32 -3.24 -21.08
N THR A 104 7.20 -4.45 -20.53
CA THR A 104 8.16 -5.54 -20.75
C THR A 104 7.84 -6.34 -22.01
N PHE A 105 6.57 -6.69 -22.21
CA PHE A 105 6.16 -7.65 -23.25
C PHE A 105 5.44 -7.02 -24.44
N GLN A 106 4.72 -5.91 -24.21
CA GLN A 106 3.84 -5.33 -25.23
C GLN A 106 4.34 -4.02 -25.81
N LEU A 107 5.46 -3.46 -25.32
CA LEU A 107 5.88 -2.11 -25.71
C LEU A 107 6.24 -2.00 -27.19
N ASP A 108 6.83 -3.05 -27.76
CA ASP A 108 7.19 -3.10 -29.18
C ASP A 108 5.96 -3.28 -30.09
N GLU A 109 5.03 -4.16 -29.71
CA GLU A 109 3.80 -4.44 -30.49
C GLU A 109 2.76 -3.33 -30.40
N LEU A 110 2.50 -2.85 -29.18
CA LEU A 110 1.56 -1.76 -28.89
C LEU A 110 2.04 -0.42 -29.47
N GLY A 111 3.36 -0.24 -29.48
CA GLY A 111 4.01 1.00 -29.88
C GLY A 111 4.03 2.08 -28.80
N PHE A 112 5.10 2.86 -28.80
CA PHE A 112 5.40 3.82 -27.74
C PHE A 112 4.37 4.92 -27.54
N GLN A 113 3.70 5.39 -28.60
CA GLN A 113 2.67 6.43 -28.48
C GLN A 113 1.43 5.92 -27.75
N LEU A 114 1.05 4.67 -28.01
CA LEU A 114 -0.08 4.06 -27.34
C LEU A 114 0.24 3.81 -25.87
N PHE A 115 1.45 3.34 -25.59
CA PHE A 115 1.96 3.23 -24.22
C PHE A 115 1.95 4.57 -23.48
N CYS A 116 2.44 5.65 -24.11
CA CYS A 116 2.37 7.00 -23.56
C CYS A 116 0.93 7.41 -23.21
N ASN A 117 -0.04 7.11 -24.08
CA ASN A 117 -1.44 7.41 -23.82
C ASN A 117 -2.00 6.61 -22.65
N ILE A 118 -1.66 5.32 -22.54
CA ILE A 118 -2.04 4.49 -21.39
C ILE A 118 -1.47 5.09 -20.11
N VAL A 119 -0.16 5.35 -20.05
CA VAL A 119 0.52 5.92 -18.88
C VAL A 119 -0.08 7.28 -18.48
N LYS A 120 -0.30 8.18 -19.45
CA LYS A 120 -0.89 9.51 -19.20
C LYS A 120 -2.36 9.44 -18.77
N SER A 121 -3.04 8.32 -19.03
CA SER A 121 -4.41 8.09 -18.55
C SER A 121 -4.48 7.65 -17.08
N GLN A 122 -3.36 7.25 -16.47
CA GLN A 122 -3.28 6.77 -15.08
C GLN A 122 -2.81 7.89 -14.12
N PRO A 123 -2.80 7.68 -12.78
CA PRO A 123 -2.30 8.67 -11.83
C PRO A 123 -0.82 9.02 -12.09
N LEU A 124 -0.59 10.24 -12.61
CA LEU A 124 0.71 10.65 -13.16
C LEU A 124 1.85 10.63 -12.12
N ASP A 125 1.54 10.96 -10.87
CA ASP A 125 2.49 10.97 -9.76
C ASP A 125 3.02 9.55 -9.47
N LYS A 126 2.13 8.55 -9.51
CA LYS A 126 2.45 7.14 -9.30
C LYS A 126 3.22 6.58 -10.51
N MET A 127 2.73 6.86 -11.72
CA MET A 127 3.37 6.40 -12.95
C MET A 127 4.79 6.93 -13.11
N ARG A 128 5.02 8.23 -12.84
CA ARG A 128 6.36 8.81 -12.87
C ARG A 128 7.30 8.08 -11.91
N LYS A 129 6.88 7.82 -10.67
CA LYS A 129 7.70 7.11 -9.67
C LYS A 129 8.02 5.69 -10.12
N PHE A 130 7.00 4.95 -10.55
CA PHE A 130 7.15 3.56 -10.97
C PHE A 130 8.04 3.43 -12.21
N LEU A 131 7.79 4.21 -13.26
CA LEU A 131 8.61 4.19 -14.47
C LEU A 131 10.06 4.58 -14.21
N ARG A 132 10.30 5.57 -13.34
CA ARG A 132 11.66 5.95 -12.94
C ARG A 132 12.37 4.83 -12.19
N PHE A 133 11.65 4.07 -11.36
CA PHE A 133 12.19 2.92 -10.66
C PHE A 133 12.49 1.77 -11.62
N PHE A 134 11.53 1.40 -12.46
CA PHE A 134 11.61 0.24 -13.34
C PHE A 134 12.62 0.44 -14.47
N PHE A 135 12.60 1.59 -15.16
CA PHE A 135 13.53 1.92 -16.25
C PHE A 135 14.86 2.49 -15.77
N ASN A 136 15.21 2.35 -14.48
CA ASN A 136 16.54 2.71 -14.01
C ASN A 136 17.56 1.70 -14.57
N PRO A 137 18.55 2.12 -15.38
CA PRO A 137 19.54 1.21 -15.96
C PRO A 137 20.28 0.36 -14.93
N LEU A 138 20.52 0.92 -13.74
CA LEU A 138 21.16 0.18 -12.66
C LEU A 138 20.28 -0.95 -12.15
N ASN A 139 18.96 -0.72 -12.02
CA ASN A 139 18.04 -1.76 -11.57
C ASN A 139 17.89 -2.86 -12.63
N LEU A 140 17.66 -2.47 -13.89
CA LEU A 140 17.48 -3.40 -15.02
C LEU A 140 18.70 -4.30 -15.22
N CYS A 141 19.90 -3.72 -15.29
CA CYS A 141 21.12 -4.46 -15.63
C CYS A 141 21.76 -5.22 -14.45
N SER A 142 21.27 -5.04 -13.21
CA SER A 142 21.75 -5.76 -12.03
C SER A 142 20.68 -6.70 -11.50
N TRP A 143 20.07 -6.35 -10.37
CA TRP A 143 19.24 -7.26 -9.60
C TRP A 143 17.95 -7.68 -10.34
N ILE A 144 17.34 -6.86 -11.20
CA ILE A 144 16.14 -7.29 -11.96
C ILE A 144 16.51 -8.43 -12.90
N LYS A 145 17.58 -8.25 -13.68
CA LYS A 145 18.10 -9.30 -14.57
C LYS A 145 18.47 -10.54 -13.77
N ASP A 146 19.17 -10.39 -12.64
CA ASP A 146 19.63 -11.52 -11.83
C ASP A 146 18.45 -12.31 -11.25
N GLU A 147 17.46 -11.63 -10.67
CA GLU A 147 16.24 -12.26 -10.13
C GLU A 147 15.39 -12.92 -11.22
N TRP A 148 15.22 -12.27 -12.38
CA TRP A 148 14.53 -12.88 -13.52
C TRP A 148 15.29 -14.11 -14.05
N SER A 149 16.62 -14.10 -13.98
CA SER A 149 17.47 -15.23 -14.37
C SER A 149 17.39 -16.42 -13.39
N LEU A 150 16.75 -16.28 -12.23
CA LEU A 150 16.42 -17.40 -11.35
C LEU A 150 15.17 -18.16 -11.83
N ILE A 151 14.29 -17.47 -12.59
CA ILE A 151 13.03 -18.02 -13.09
C ILE A 151 13.21 -18.50 -14.54
N TYR A 152 13.98 -17.78 -15.35
CA TYR A 152 14.19 -18.05 -16.77
C TYR A 152 15.68 -18.09 -17.14
N GLU A 153 16.00 -18.64 -18.31
CA GLU A 153 17.38 -18.71 -18.79
C GLU A 153 17.98 -17.30 -18.98
N MET A 154 19.18 -17.08 -18.44
CA MET A 154 19.85 -15.78 -18.43
C MET A 154 20.01 -15.16 -19.84
N ALA A 155 20.30 -15.97 -20.86
CA ALA A 155 20.42 -15.50 -22.24
C ALA A 155 19.07 -14.97 -22.75
N HIS A 156 17.99 -15.72 -22.50
CA HIS A 156 16.63 -15.33 -22.86
C HIS A 156 16.21 -14.04 -22.17
N VAL A 157 16.43 -13.92 -20.85
CA VAL A 157 16.12 -12.73 -20.06
C VAL A 157 16.82 -11.51 -20.61
N LYS A 158 18.12 -11.64 -20.92
CA LYS A 158 18.92 -10.54 -21.42
C LYS A 158 18.43 -10.09 -22.80
N GLU A 159 18.35 -11.01 -23.75
CA GLU A 159 18.08 -10.70 -25.16
C GLU A 159 16.64 -10.27 -25.40
N ASN A 160 15.66 -10.91 -24.75
CA ASN A 160 14.25 -10.68 -25.03
C ASN A 160 13.60 -9.63 -24.13
N TRP A 161 14.12 -9.37 -22.93
CA TRP A 161 13.48 -8.46 -21.99
C TRP A 161 14.38 -7.27 -21.60
N ILE A 162 15.60 -7.52 -21.12
CA ILE A 162 16.47 -6.44 -20.65
C ILE A 162 16.95 -5.55 -21.81
N ASP A 163 17.42 -6.12 -22.91
CA ASP A 163 17.93 -5.35 -24.04
C ASP A 163 16.84 -4.48 -24.70
N PRO A 164 15.59 -4.97 -24.92
CA PRO A 164 14.47 -4.13 -25.37
C PRO A 164 14.10 -3.03 -24.37
N LEU A 165 14.02 -3.32 -23.07
CA LEU A 165 13.75 -2.30 -22.04
C LEU A 165 14.83 -1.21 -22.04
N MET A 166 16.10 -1.59 -22.19
CA MET A 166 17.22 -0.66 -22.30
C MET A 166 17.17 0.17 -23.57
N ARG A 167 16.74 -0.40 -24.70
CA ARG A 167 16.52 0.33 -25.95
C ARG A 167 15.45 1.41 -25.81
N TRP A 168 14.39 1.14 -25.05
CA TRP A 168 13.30 2.09 -24.82
C TRP A 168 13.58 3.12 -23.72
N GLN A 169 14.58 2.87 -22.88
CA GLN A 169 14.93 3.70 -21.73
C GLN A 169 15.04 5.20 -22.05
N PRO A 170 15.71 5.66 -23.13
CA PRO A 170 15.83 7.10 -23.40
C PRO A 170 14.48 7.77 -23.71
N LYS A 171 13.58 7.04 -24.40
CA LYS A 171 12.25 7.53 -24.73
C LYS A 171 11.34 7.56 -23.49
N VAL A 172 11.44 6.53 -22.64
CA VAL A 172 10.70 6.51 -21.37
C VAL A 172 11.21 7.61 -20.43
N GLN A 173 12.51 7.91 -20.44
CA GLN A 173 13.07 9.03 -19.67
C GLN A 173 12.49 10.37 -20.11
N GLU A 174 12.31 10.58 -21.42
CA GLU A 174 11.63 11.76 -21.96
C GLU A 174 10.16 11.82 -21.49
N LEU A 175 9.44 10.69 -21.49
CA LEU A 175 8.10 10.62 -20.92
C LEU A 175 8.08 10.98 -19.42
N ILE A 176 9.03 10.48 -18.63
CA ILE A 176 9.15 10.80 -17.20
C ILE A 176 9.35 12.30 -16.99
N ASN A 177 10.22 12.92 -17.79
CA ASN A 177 10.46 14.37 -17.74
C ASN A 177 9.20 15.16 -18.10
N GLN A 178 8.43 14.72 -19.10
CA GLN A 178 7.14 15.34 -19.44
C GLN A 178 6.13 15.23 -18.29
N LEU A 179 6.04 14.07 -17.63
CA LEU A 179 5.16 13.87 -16.48
C LEU A 179 5.55 14.78 -15.30
N GLU A 180 6.85 14.94 -15.06
CA GLU A 180 7.38 15.85 -14.04
C GLU A 180 7.09 17.32 -14.35
N GLY A 181 7.23 17.73 -15.61
CA GLY A 181 6.82 19.04 -16.08
C GLY A 181 5.33 19.32 -15.86
N VAL A 182 4.46 18.34 -16.08
CA VAL A 182 3.01 18.48 -15.82
C VAL A 182 2.70 18.58 -14.33
N LEU A 183 3.39 17.82 -13.48
CA LEU A 183 3.22 17.85 -12.02
C LEU A 183 3.72 19.15 -11.38
N THR A 184 4.79 19.74 -11.91
CA THR A 184 5.38 21.00 -11.42
C THR A 184 4.60 22.23 -11.90
N ASN A 185 4.05 22.17 -13.12
CA ASN A 185 3.24 23.24 -13.69
C ASN A 185 1.75 23.13 -13.37
N GLN A 186 1.30 22.05 -12.72
CA GLN A 186 -0.01 22.01 -12.08
C GLN A 186 -0.04 23.17 -11.09
N PRO A 187 -0.86 24.22 -11.33
CA PRO A 187 -1.09 25.21 -10.31
C PRO A 187 -1.64 24.40 -9.16
N SER A 188 -0.94 24.38 -8.02
CA SER A 188 -1.55 23.97 -6.78
C SER A 188 -2.91 24.66 -6.79
N LEU A 189 -4.01 23.92 -6.62
CA LEU A 189 -5.27 24.52 -6.23
C LEU A 189 -4.97 25.18 -4.90
N SER A 190 -4.37 26.37 -4.96
CA SER A 190 -4.27 27.33 -3.90
C SER A 190 -5.70 27.44 -3.50
N LYS A 191 -6.03 26.83 -2.36
CA LYS A 191 -7.32 26.94 -1.71
C LYS A 191 -7.75 28.37 -1.97
N THR A 192 -8.74 28.56 -2.86
CA THR A 192 -9.27 29.89 -3.13
C THR A 192 -9.51 30.43 -1.75
N LYS A 193 -8.77 31.48 -1.34
CA LYS A 193 -8.97 32.09 -0.04
C LYS A 193 -10.45 32.37 -0.02
N ALA A 194 -11.20 31.55 0.71
CA ALA A 194 -12.63 31.70 0.81
C ALA A 194 -12.80 33.16 1.23
N LYS A 195 -13.63 33.91 0.50
CA LYS A 195 -13.87 35.31 0.82
C LYS A 195 -14.04 35.39 2.34
N VAL A 196 -13.20 36.19 2.99
CA VAL A 196 -13.27 36.41 4.44
C VAL A 196 -14.72 36.74 4.72
N THR A 197 -15.38 35.81 5.40
CA THR A 197 -16.78 35.97 5.79
C THR A 197 -16.73 36.93 6.95
N GLU A 198 -17.20 38.16 6.76
CA GLU A 198 -17.36 39.08 7.87
C GLU A 198 -18.38 38.50 8.84
N PRO A 199 -18.02 38.29 10.13
CA PRO A 199 -18.95 37.77 11.11
C PRO A 199 -20.06 38.79 11.33
N LYS A 200 -21.29 38.45 10.92
CA LYS A 200 -22.48 39.15 11.38
C LYS A 200 -22.74 38.70 12.82
N GLU A 201 -22.74 39.66 13.74
CA GLU A 201 -23.01 39.41 15.16
C GLU A 201 -24.40 38.77 15.31
N PHE A 202 -24.42 37.53 15.81
CA PHE A 202 -25.62 36.84 16.24
C PHE A 202 -25.69 36.93 17.76
N ASN A 203 -26.90 37.06 18.32
CA ASN A 203 -27.07 37.11 19.77
C ASN A 203 -26.50 35.84 20.40
N LEU A 204 -25.57 36.03 21.34
CA LEU A 204 -24.85 34.99 22.04
C LEU A 204 -25.81 34.16 22.90
N THR A 205 -26.34 33.08 22.34
CA THR A 205 -26.71 31.93 23.15
C THR A 205 -25.39 31.23 23.50
N ALA A 206 -25.03 31.25 24.79
CA ALA A 206 -23.79 30.63 25.26
C ALA A 206 -23.64 29.22 24.66
N PRO A 207 -22.51 28.89 24.00
CA PRO A 207 -22.31 27.57 23.44
C PRO A 207 -22.33 26.58 24.59
N ARG A 208 -23.18 25.55 24.50
CA ARG A 208 -23.13 24.43 25.46
C ARG A 208 -21.69 23.88 25.42
N PRO A 209 -21.02 23.73 26.57
CA PRO A 209 -19.64 23.24 26.60
C PRO A 209 -19.56 21.91 25.86
N CYS A 210 -18.74 21.86 24.81
CA CYS A 210 -18.39 20.59 24.20
C CYS A 210 -17.57 19.79 25.22
N THR A 211 -18.13 18.71 25.75
CA THR A 211 -17.39 17.72 26.52
C THR A 211 -16.36 17.10 25.58
N ILE A 212 -15.09 17.49 25.71
CA ILE A 212 -13.98 16.77 25.09
C ILE A 212 -13.99 15.38 25.73
N PRO A 213 -14.15 14.28 24.96
CA PRO A 213 -14.07 12.94 25.51
C PRO A 213 -12.71 12.76 26.18
N VAL A 214 -12.73 12.38 27.47
CA VAL A 214 -11.52 12.10 28.24
C VAL A 214 -10.72 11.03 27.50
N LEU A 215 -9.46 11.34 27.16
CA LEU A 215 -8.56 10.37 26.56
C LEU A 215 -8.31 9.25 27.56
N GLU A 216 -8.58 8.01 27.17
CA GLU A 216 -8.25 6.84 27.99
C GLU A 216 -6.72 6.73 28.16
N PRO A 217 -6.20 6.63 29.40
CA PRO A 217 -4.76 6.52 29.63
C PRO A 217 -4.19 5.26 28.99
N VAL A 218 -3.09 5.41 28.24
CA VAL A 218 -2.32 4.27 27.72
C VAL A 218 -1.69 3.53 28.90
N PRO A 219 -1.73 2.18 28.94
CA PRO A 219 -1.08 1.40 29.98
C PRO A 219 0.43 1.70 30.03
N ILE A 220 0.94 1.99 31.23
CA ILE A 220 2.37 2.20 31.46
C ILE A 220 3.06 0.84 31.37
N MET A 221 3.83 0.62 30.29
CA MET A 221 4.55 -0.65 30.10
C MET A 221 5.68 -0.81 31.13
N ALA A 222 5.89 -2.04 31.58
CA ALA A 222 7.05 -2.40 32.38
C ALA A 222 8.33 -2.18 31.54
N LYS A 223 9.31 -1.47 32.12
CA LYS A 223 10.61 -1.28 31.45
C LYS A 223 11.29 -2.65 31.28
N PRO A 224 11.97 -2.89 30.14
CA PRO A 224 12.78 -4.09 29.97
C PRO A 224 13.75 -4.27 31.14
N ARG A 225 13.97 -5.53 31.55
CA ARG A 225 14.96 -5.84 32.60
C ARG A 225 16.32 -5.32 32.13
N PRO A 226 17.12 -4.72 33.03
CA PRO A 226 18.44 -4.23 32.66
C PRO A 226 19.25 -5.40 32.11
N VAL A 227 19.94 -5.17 31.00
CA VAL A 227 20.79 -6.20 30.37
C VAL A 227 21.77 -6.76 31.41
N PRO A 228 21.93 -8.10 31.48
CA PRO A 228 22.84 -8.72 32.43
C PRO A 228 24.26 -8.15 32.32
N ARG A 229 24.96 -8.00 33.46
CA ARG A 229 26.34 -7.48 33.47
C ARG A 229 27.33 -8.34 32.67
N SER A 230 27.00 -9.61 32.40
CA SER A 230 27.83 -10.50 31.56
C SER A 230 27.79 -10.13 30.07
N THR A 231 26.82 -9.34 29.61
CA THR A 231 26.75 -8.85 28.22
C THR A 231 27.95 -7.97 27.87
N TYR A 232 28.52 -7.26 28.85
CA TYR A 232 29.71 -6.43 28.69
C TYR A 232 31.02 -7.17 28.98
N GLN A 233 30.97 -8.44 29.38
CA GLN A 233 32.16 -9.26 29.58
C GLN A 233 32.52 -9.96 28.27
N LEU A 234 33.81 -9.94 27.93
CA LEU A 234 34.31 -10.61 26.74
C LEU A 234 34.01 -12.12 26.82
N PRO A 235 33.43 -12.73 25.78
CA PRO A 235 33.11 -14.17 25.78
C PRO A 235 34.37 -14.99 26.08
N LYS A 236 34.24 -15.99 26.98
CA LYS A 236 35.35 -16.91 27.33
C LYS A 236 35.84 -17.66 26.08
N GLU A 237 34.96 -17.79 25.09
CA GLU A 237 35.15 -18.39 23.78
C GLU A 237 36.20 -17.63 22.96
N GLN A 238 36.25 -16.29 23.04
CA GLN A 238 37.30 -15.51 22.37
C GLN A 238 38.68 -15.75 22.99
N GLN A 239 38.75 -15.89 24.31
CA GLN A 239 40.00 -16.22 24.99
C GLN A 239 40.46 -17.64 24.63
N LEU A 240 39.52 -18.60 24.54
CA LEU A 240 39.81 -19.97 24.14
C LEU A 240 40.26 -20.06 22.68
N LEU A 241 39.61 -19.34 21.76
CA LEU A 241 40.02 -19.23 20.35
C LEU A 241 41.44 -18.66 20.20
N GLU A 242 41.80 -17.64 20.97
CA GLU A 242 43.15 -17.08 20.95
C GLU A 242 44.19 -18.05 21.53
N MET A 243 43.85 -18.80 22.58
CA MET A 243 44.71 -19.88 23.10
C MET A 243 44.88 -21.01 22.07
N THR A 244 43.81 -21.44 21.41
CA THR A 244 43.84 -22.48 20.37
C THR A 244 44.61 -22.00 19.13
N LYS A 245 44.46 -20.75 18.69
CA LYS A 245 45.28 -20.15 17.62
C LYS A 245 46.76 -20.14 17.99
N ARG A 246 47.12 -19.80 19.24
CA ARG A 246 48.52 -19.86 19.71
C ARG A 246 49.05 -21.28 19.75
N TYR A 247 48.24 -22.23 20.21
CA TYR A 247 48.61 -23.64 20.26
C TYR A 247 48.79 -24.23 18.85
N ASN A 248 47.84 -24.00 17.95
CA ASN A 248 47.91 -24.42 16.55
C ASN A 248 49.06 -23.75 15.79
N ARG A 249 49.38 -22.48 16.08
CA ARG A 249 50.58 -21.82 15.54
C ARG A 249 51.85 -22.54 15.97
N ARG A 250 52.00 -22.87 17.25
CA ARG A 250 53.15 -23.63 17.77
C ARG A 250 53.20 -25.07 17.26
N LYS A 251 52.04 -25.68 17.00
CA LYS A 251 51.91 -27.03 16.42
C LYS A 251 52.18 -27.07 14.90
N ALA A 252 51.97 -25.95 14.21
CA ALA A 252 52.20 -25.80 12.77
C ALA A 252 53.63 -25.32 12.44
N GLU A 253 54.42 -24.90 13.45
CA GLU A 253 55.87 -24.80 13.31
C GLU A 253 56.44 -26.20 13.02
N PRO A 254 57.23 -26.37 11.93
CA PRO A 254 57.60 -27.69 11.45
C PRO A 254 58.57 -28.34 12.44
N ASN A 255 58.10 -29.38 13.13
CA ASN A 255 58.99 -30.43 13.60
C ASN A 255 59.00 -31.49 12.50
N ASP A 256 60.20 -31.81 12.03
CA ASP A 256 60.42 -32.89 11.07
C ASP A 256 59.90 -34.22 11.64
N ASP A 257 59.29 -34.97 10.73
CA ASP A 257 58.95 -36.38 10.77
C ASP A 257 57.68 -36.85 11.52
N VAL A 258 56.84 -37.52 10.71
CA VAL A 258 55.72 -38.43 10.97
C VAL A 258 54.30 -37.84 10.89
N PRO A 259 53.48 -38.26 9.89
CA PRO A 259 52.06 -37.93 9.87
C PRO A 259 51.33 -38.71 10.98
N VAL A 260 51.00 -38.03 12.07
CA VAL A 260 50.21 -38.60 13.16
C VAL A 260 48.76 -38.73 12.71
N LYS A 261 48.36 -39.94 12.30
CA LYS A 261 46.95 -40.30 12.04
C LYS A 261 46.21 -40.31 13.38
N LEU A 262 45.33 -39.34 13.63
CA LEU A 262 44.56 -39.27 14.87
C LEU A 262 43.67 -40.52 15.00
N ASN A 263 43.71 -41.16 16.16
CA ASN A 263 42.86 -42.30 16.47
C ASN A 263 41.38 -41.85 16.49
N THR A 264 40.45 -42.66 15.99
CA THR A 264 38.99 -42.35 15.94
C THR A 264 38.43 -41.86 17.29
N ALA A 265 38.97 -42.36 18.41
CA ALA A 265 38.60 -41.92 19.76
C ALA A 265 39.02 -40.48 20.11
N ALA A 266 40.00 -39.90 19.44
CA ALA A 266 40.38 -38.49 19.60
C ALA A 266 39.36 -37.59 18.87
N ILE A 267 39.02 -37.95 17.63
CA ILE A 267 38.01 -37.25 16.81
C ILE A 267 36.65 -37.23 17.52
N LEU A 268 36.23 -38.37 18.10
CA LEU A 268 34.96 -38.45 18.84
C LEU A 268 34.97 -37.64 20.14
N ARG A 269 36.12 -37.52 20.81
CA ARG A 269 36.26 -36.68 22.01
C ARG A 269 36.22 -35.20 21.67
N GLU A 270 36.84 -34.79 20.57
CA GLU A 270 36.74 -33.42 20.06
C GLU A 270 35.32 -33.07 19.63
N GLY A 271 34.63 -33.99 18.93
CA GLY A 271 33.22 -33.82 18.55
C GLY A 271 32.29 -33.66 19.75
N ALA A 272 32.44 -34.47 20.80
CA ALA A 272 31.63 -34.37 22.01
C ALA A 272 31.87 -33.06 22.80
N LEU A 273 33.11 -32.55 22.80
CA LEU A 273 33.42 -31.24 23.40
C LEU A 273 32.76 -30.10 22.62
N PHE A 274 32.79 -30.17 21.28
CA PHE A 274 32.14 -29.19 20.42
C PHE A 274 30.62 -29.17 20.63
N GLN A 275 30.00 -30.35 20.71
CA GLN A 275 28.55 -30.48 20.93
C GLN A 275 28.12 -29.85 22.27
N ARG A 276 28.86 -30.13 23.35
CA ARG A 276 28.61 -29.50 24.66
C ARG A 276 28.82 -27.99 24.66
N GLN A 277 29.70 -27.47 23.81
CA GLN A 277 29.89 -26.02 23.67
C GLN A 277 28.71 -25.39 22.94
N VAL A 278 28.26 -25.99 21.83
CA VAL A 278 27.07 -25.53 21.08
C VAL A 278 25.84 -25.47 21.98
N GLU A 279 25.64 -26.50 22.82
CA GLU A 279 24.49 -26.57 23.72
C GLU A 279 24.52 -25.47 24.80
N LYS A 280 25.70 -25.10 25.31
CA LYS A 280 25.86 -23.96 26.22
C LYS A 280 25.61 -22.61 25.55
N GLU A 281 26.06 -22.43 24.31
CA GLU A 281 25.77 -21.20 23.54
C GLU A 281 24.27 -21.08 23.25
N LEU A 282 23.61 -22.20 22.92
CA LEU A 282 22.17 -22.22 22.68
C LEU A 282 21.40 -21.79 23.95
N GLN A 283 21.75 -22.34 25.12
CA GLN A 283 21.15 -21.93 26.40
C GLN A 283 21.39 -20.46 26.75
N ARG A 284 22.55 -19.91 26.39
CA ARG A 284 22.87 -18.49 26.60
C ARG A 284 22.03 -17.59 25.67
N VAL A 285 21.88 -17.97 24.41
CA VAL A 285 21.04 -17.23 23.46
C VAL A 285 19.58 -17.25 23.91
N ASP A 286 19.09 -18.38 24.39
CA ASP A 286 17.73 -18.53 24.95
C ASP A 286 17.50 -17.57 26.13
N GLN A 287 18.45 -17.49 27.07
CA GLN A 287 18.41 -16.53 28.19
C GLN A 287 18.48 -15.05 27.76
N LEU A 288 19.09 -14.75 26.62
CA LEU A 288 19.12 -13.40 26.06
C LEU A 288 17.80 -13.06 25.36
N VAL A 289 17.17 -14.05 24.72
CA VAL A 289 15.87 -13.93 24.06
C VAL A 289 14.74 -13.78 25.09
N ASP A 290 14.81 -14.47 26.23
CA ASP A 290 13.91 -14.27 27.38
C ASP A 290 13.94 -12.85 27.96
N GLY A 291 15.00 -12.08 27.67
CA GLY A 291 15.13 -10.67 28.04
C GLY A 291 14.44 -9.68 27.08
N ALA A 292 13.99 -10.13 25.91
CA ALA A 292 13.18 -9.33 25.00
C ALA A 292 11.77 -9.18 25.59
N GLY A 293 11.42 -7.97 26.05
CA GLY A 293 10.13 -7.73 26.69
C GLY A 293 8.96 -8.22 25.83
N ASP A 294 8.05 -8.97 26.45
CA ASP A 294 6.86 -9.46 25.79
C ASP A 294 5.91 -8.30 25.45
N PHE A 295 5.60 -8.13 24.16
CA PHE A 295 4.66 -7.12 23.67
C PHE A 295 3.22 -7.63 23.59
N SER A 296 2.96 -8.88 23.99
CA SER A 296 1.64 -9.53 23.88
C SER A 296 0.55 -8.73 24.60
N GLU A 297 0.79 -8.26 25.83
CA GLU A 297 -0.17 -7.44 26.58
C GLU A 297 -0.52 -6.12 25.87
N PHE A 298 0.46 -5.47 25.24
CA PHE A 298 0.24 -4.24 24.47
C PHE A 298 -0.57 -4.50 23.21
N LEU A 299 -0.26 -5.60 22.49
CA LEU A 299 -0.98 -5.98 21.28
C LEU A 299 -2.42 -6.39 21.57
N GLU A 300 -2.67 -7.08 22.68
CA GLU A 300 -4.02 -7.41 23.15
C GLU A 300 -4.81 -6.16 23.54
N TRP A 301 -4.19 -5.24 24.28
CA TRP A 301 -4.81 -3.94 24.60
C TRP A 301 -5.15 -3.14 23.33
N GLN A 302 -4.24 -3.09 22.35
CA GLN A 302 -4.47 -2.39 21.09
C GLN A 302 -5.65 -2.99 20.32
N LYS A 303 -5.74 -4.33 20.25
CA LYS A 303 -6.88 -5.02 19.60
C LYS A 303 -8.19 -4.70 20.30
N LYS A 304 -8.21 -4.70 21.65
CA LYS A 304 -9.39 -4.37 22.45
C LYS A 304 -9.84 -2.93 22.24
N MET A 305 -8.91 -1.98 22.20
CA MET A 305 -9.20 -0.57 21.94
C MET A 305 -9.75 -0.31 20.55
N GLN A 306 -9.18 -0.96 19.53
CA GLN A 306 -9.71 -0.85 18.17
C GLN A 306 -11.12 -1.45 18.06
N ALA A 307 -11.42 -2.54 18.75
CA ALA A 307 -12.75 -3.12 18.79
C ALA A 307 -13.76 -2.18 19.45
N LYS A 308 -13.41 -1.62 20.62
CA LYS A 308 -14.25 -0.66 21.35
C LYS A 308 -14.54 0.61 20.53
N ALA A 309 -13.53 1.18 19.88
CA ALA A 309 -13.69 2.36 19.03
C ALA A 309 -14.63 2.10 17.83
N ARG A 310 -14.55 0.90 17.22
CA ARG A 310 -15.46 0.52 16.13
C ARG A 310 -16.90 0.40 16.62
N GLU A 311 -17.12 -0.18 17.80
CA GLU A 311 -18.45 -0.31 18.41
C GLU A 311 -19.06 1.06 18.74
N GLU A 312 -18.28 1.96 19.33
CA GLU A 312 -18.71 3.34 19.60
C GLU A 312 -19.03 4.11 18.33
N GLN A 313 -18.28 3.90 17.24
CA GLN A 313 -18.56 4.53 15.95
C GLN A 313 -19.88 4.04 15.36
N LEU A 314 -20.17 2.74 15.47
CA LEU A 314 -21.46 2.17 15.04
C LEU A 314 -22.61 2.71 15.89
N ALA A 315 -22.45 2.74 17.21
CA ALA A 315 -23.45 3.31 18.13
C ALA A 315 -23.72 4.80 17.84
N ALA A 316 -22.67 5.60 17.61
CA ALA A 316 -22.81 7.01 17.25
C ALA A 316 -23.50 7.19 15.88
N GLY A 317 -23.26 6.28 14.93
CA GLY A 317 -23.97 6.24 13.66
C GLY A 317 -25.48 6.02 13.84
N GLU A 318 -25.84 5.04 14.66
CA GLU A 318 -27.24 4.73 14.98
C GLU A 318 -27.92 5.88 15.75
N CYS A 319 -27.26 6.47 16.73
CA CYS A 319 -27.77 7.65 17.43
C CYS A 319 -28.05 8.81 16.47
N ARG A 320 -27.12 9.12 15.55
CA ARG A 320 -27.32 10.17 14.54
C ARG A 320 -28.51 9.86 13.62
N ARG A 321 -28.66 8.60 13.21
CA ARG A 321 -29.79 8.16 12.36
C ARG A 321 -31.12 8.34 13.08
N LEU A 322 -31.23 7.89 14.33
CA LEU A 322 -32.44 8.04 15.14
C LEU A 322 -32.76 9.51 15.42
N GLN A 323 -31.75 10.32 15.72
CA GLN A 323 -31.92 11.76 15.92
C GLN A 323 -32.41 12.45 14.64
N GLY A 324 -31.93 12.05 13.46
CA GLY A 324 -32.44 12.53 12.18
C GLY A 324 -33.92 12.20 11.96
N LYS A 325 -34.38 11.02 12.37
CA LYS A 325 -35.80 10.64 12.31
C LYS A 325 -36.67 11.48 13.24
N LEU A 326 -36.24 11.63 14.50
CA LEU A 326 -36.93 12.48 15.48
C LEU A 326 -37.02 13.93 15.00
N SER A 327 -35.93 14.49 14.49
CA SER A 327 -35.94 15.86 13.94
C SER A 327 -36.90 16.03 12.76
N HIS A 328 -37.02 15.01 11.91
CA HIS A 328 -37.99 15.02 10.82
C HIS A 328 -39.43 15.04 11.34
N GLU A 329 -39.75 14.17 12.32
CA GLU A 329 -41.06 14.11 12.96
C GLU A 329 -41.41 15.42 13.68
N GLU A 330 -40.47 15.98 14.43
CA GLU A 330 -40.61 17.30 15.08
C GLU A 330 -40.89 18.41 14.06
N ALA A 331 -40.19 18.40 12.92
CA ALA A 331 -40.41 19.38 11.86
C ALA A 331 -41.79 19.20 11.18
N VAL A 332 -42.29 17.97 11.03
CA VAL A 332 -43.65 17.71 10.53
C VAL A 332 -44.68 18.28 11.50
N LEU A 333 -44.55 18.00 12.79
CA LEU A 333 -45.46 18.49 13.83
C LEU A 333 -45.45 20.02 13.91
N ALA A 334 -44.28 20.64 13.86
CA ALA A 334 -44.16 22.10 13.85
C ALA A 334 -44.87 22.75 12.64
N ARG A 335 -44.76 22.12 11.45
CA ARG A 335 -45.50 22.57 10.26
C ARG A 335 -47.01 22.46 10.46
N GLN A 336 -47.49 21.36 11.04
CA GLN A 336 -48.91 21.18 11.32
C GLN A 336 -49.43 22.23 12.30
N HIS A 337 -48.66 22.53 13.36
CA HIS A 337 -49.00 23.57 14.33
C HIS A 337 -49.11 24.95 13.67
N LEU A 338 -48.12 25.32 12.83
CA LEU A 338 -48.15 26.58 12.08
C LEU A 338 -49.36 26.70 11.15
N VAL A 339 -49.72 25.61 10.45
CA VAL A 339 -50.91 25.59 9.59
C VAL A 339 -52.18 25.79 10.42
N GLN A 340 -52.28 25.15 11.58
CA GLN A 340 -53.43 25.29 12.46
C GLN A 340 -53.56 26.70 13.05
N GLU A 341 -52.46 27.30 13.50
CA GLU A 341 -52.43 28.69 13.97
C GLU A 341 -52.83 29.67 12.87
N ASN A 342 -52.30 29.50 11.65
CA ASN A 342 -52.64 30.36 10.52
C ASN A 342 -54.13 30.25 10.16
N LYS A 343 -54.70 29.04 10.26
CA LYS A 343 -56.13 28.82 10.06
C LYS A 343 -56.96 29.56 11.12
N GLN A 344 -56.62 29.43 12.39
CA GLN A 344 -57.30 30.15 13.48
C GLN A 344 -57.24 31.67 13.31
N LYS A 345 -56.06 32.21 12.96
CA LYS A 345 -55.90 33.65 12.67
C LYS A 345 -56.71 34.10 11.46
N ALA A 346 -56.81 33.27 10.42
CA ALA A 346 -57.61 33.58 9.24
C ALA A 346 -59.12 33.59 9.58
N ASP A 347 -59.58 32.66 10.41
CA ASP A 347 -60.98 32.59 10.85
C ASP A 347 -61.33 33.76 11.78
N GLN A 348 -60.45 34.13 12.72
CA GLN A 348 -60.60 35.36 13.53
C GLN A 348 -60.71 36.63 12.66
N LYS A 349 -59.85 36.77 11.65
CA LYS A 349 -59.93 37.90 10.71
C LYS A 349 -61.22 37.90 9.90
N LYS A 350 -61.75 36.73 9.54
CA LYS A 350 -63.05 36.65 8.85
C LYS A 350 -64.20 37.07 9.77
N GLU A 351 -64.16 36.70 11.05
CA GLU A 351 -65.15 37.15 12.05
C GLU A 351 -65.07 38.66 12.28
N GLU A 352 -63.87 39.24 12.40
CA GLU A 352 -63.67 40.70 12.52
C GLU A 352 -64.20 41.45 11.28
N VAL A 353 -63.98 40.92 10.07
CA VAL A 353 -64.46 41.51 8.81
C VAL A 353 -65.97 41.26 8.58
N MET A 354 -66.56 40.26 9.24
CA MET A 354 -68.00 39.99 9.21
C MET A 354 -68.77 40.87 10.21
N TRP A 355 -68.09 41.49 11.17
CA TRP A 355 -68.68 42.40 12.16
C TRP A 355 -68.48 43.92 11.95
N PRO A 356 -68.56 44.48 10.73
CA PRO A 356 -68.83 45.90 10.55
C PRO A 356 -70.20 46.10 9.89
N CYS A 357 -71.26 45.65 10.56
CA CYS A 357 -72.61 46.13 10.25
C CYS A 357 -73.48 46.07 11.51
N GLY A 358 -73.46 47.17 12.27
CA GLY A 358 -74.41 47.41 13.34
C GLY A 358 -73.74 47.72 14.67
N SER A 359 -73.46 49.01 14.89
CA SER A 359 -73.76 49.73 16.14
C SER A 359 -73.31 51.19 16.01
N GLY A 360 -74.28 52.11 15.97
CA GLY A 360 -74.15 53.49 16.42
C GLY A 360 -73.58 54.50 15.45
#